data_AF-A0A2V5S9J6-F1
#
_entry.id   AF-A0A2V5S9J6-F1
#
_cell.length_a   1.000
_cell.length_b   1.000
_cell.length_c   1.000
_cell.angle_alpha   90.00
_cell.angle_beta   90.00
_cell.angle_gamma   90.00
#
_symmetry.space_group_name_H-M   'P 1'
#
loop_
_entity.id
_entity.type
_entity.pdbx_description
1 polymer ?
#
loop_
_entity_poly.entity_id
_entity_poly.type
_entity_poly.pdbx_seq_one_letter_code
_entity_poly.pdbx_strand_id
1 'polypeptide(L)'
;GRLRSFNLVPFAPRYLFWSSLFWTSLILLGIERAERLQWGRWPTLLLPFVIAIFAWPAHYQAWFWCKNAQILHDKDATALINGAVETQRMQIVPPQFKQIFEDRLHLASELRARRLDVFAAGLQDWIGLREADVFGARHRTEELHGQCSIDALGHCDNGAPAARVSGQAFKHEQSIPWTLVITDLNGVIRGVARSARISPFVNRTFYQSKFTAKIGFVGYIRDYNPELRYVVRSADNLTLSDEVIPVQH
;
A
#
# COMPACT_ATOMS: atom_id res chain seq x y z
N GLY A 1 -0.95 -18.69 32.44
CA GLY A 1 -2.13 -18.42 31.58
C GLY A 1 -1.78 -17.29 30.64
N ARG A 2 -1.66 -17.58 29.34
CA ARG A 2 -1.37 -16.57 28.30
C ARG A 2 -2.62 -15.74 28.06
N LEU A 3 -2.52 -14.43 28.29
CA LEU A 3 -3.55 -13.45 27.96
C LEU A 3 -3.80 -13.50 26.45
N ARG A 4 -4.98 -13.99 26.08
CA ARG A 4 -5.55 -13.89 24.74
C ARG A 4 -5.71 -12.40 24.41
N SER A 5 -4.83 -11.86 23.58
CA SER A 5 -5.03 -10.58 22.90
C SER A 5 -5.95 -10.77 21.71
N PHE A 6 -7.24 -11.01 21.97
CA PHE A 6 -8.31 -10.79 21.01
C PHE A 6 -9.38 -10.00 21.75
N ASN A 7 -9.56 -8.74 21.34
CA ASN A 7 -10.71 -7.86 21.55
C ASN A 7 -10.29 -6.41 21.83
N LEU A 8 -9.61 -5.82 20.85
CA LEU A 8 -10.09 -4.55 20.34
C LEU A 8 -10.17 -4.77 18.83
N VAL A 9 -11.39 -4.93 18.30
CA VAL A 9 -11.67 -4.51 16.92
C VAL A 9 -11.04 -3.12 16.85
N PRO A 10 -9.95 -2.90 16.09
CA PRO A 10 -9.30 -1.61 16.13
C PRO A 10 -10.36 -0.66 15.64
N PHE A 11 -10.84 0.22 16.53
CA PHE A 11 -11.86 1.22 16.27
C PHE A 11 -11.77 1.62 14.82
N ALA A 12 -12.78 1.29 14.01
CA ALA A 12 -12.75 1.56 12.58
C ALA A 12 -12.38 3.04 12.42
N PRO A 13 -11.16 3.38 11.95
CA PRO A 13 -10.69 4.77 11.97
C PRO A 13 -11.53 5.65 11.03
N ARG A 14 -12.38 5.02 10.21
CA ARG A 14 -13.39 5.64 9.34
C ARG A 14 -14.41 6.48 10.11
N TYR A 15 -14.65 6.18 11.40
CA TYR A 15 -15.68 6.85 12.21
C TYR A 15 -15.14 7.54 13.47
N LEU A 16 -13.86 7.35 13.82
CA LEU A 16 -13.20 8.19 14.81
C LEU A 16 -12.64 9.44 14.12
N PHE A 17 -13.49 10.45 13.94
CA PHE A 17 -13.07 11.81 13.61
C PHE A 17 -12.36 12.47 14.82
N TRP A 18 -11.29 11.85 15.31
CA TRP A 18 -10.39 12.45 16.28
C TRP A 18 -9.27 13.13 15.51
N SER A 19 -9.67 14.07 14.65
CA SER A 19 -8.73 14.81 13.81
C SER A 19 -7.80 15.62 14.70
N SER A 20 -6.53 15.74 14.33
CA SER A 20 -5.62 16.72 14.94
C SER A 20 -6.28 18.10 14.97
N LEU A 21 -7.09 18.43 13.95
CA LEU A 21 -7.92 19.64 13.88
C LEU A 21 -8.93 19.76 15.03
N PHE A 22 -9.58 18.68 15.46
CA PHE A 22 -10.48 18.69 16.63
C PHE A 22 -9.71 19.07 17.89
N TRP A 23 -8.57 18.42 18.13
CA TRP A 23 -7.74 18.70 19.30
C TRP A 23 -7.09 20.07 19.26
N THR A 24 -6.59 20.52 18.10
CA THR A 24 -6.07 21.89 17.95
C THR A 24 -7.17 22.93 18.10
N SER A 25 -8.38 22.65 17.63
CA SER A 25 -9.53 23.55 17.83
C SER A 25 -9.92 23.62 19.30
N LEU A 26 -9.89 22.50 20.01
CA LEU A 26 -10.18 22.44 21.45
C LEU A 26 -9.12 23.19 22.27
N ILE A 27 -7.85 23.11 21.84
CA ILE A 27 -6.72 23.88 22.37
C ILE A 27 -6.89 25.39 22.12
N LEU A 28 -7.21 25.79 20.88
CA LEU A 28 -7.43 27.19 20.51
C LEU A 28 -8.64 27.79 21.22
N LEU A 29 -9.74 27.05 21.33
CA LEU A 29 -10.91 27.43 22.13
C LEU A 29 -10.57 27.55 23.61
N GLY A 30 -9.68 26.70 24.12
CA GLY A 30 -9.15 26.81 25.48
C GLY A 30 -8.36 28.10 25.71
N ILE A 31 -7.50 28.49 24.75
CA ILE A 31 -6.71 29.72 24.78
C ILE A 31 -7.62 30.96 24.68
N GLU A 32 -8.56 30.99 23.72
CA GLU A 32 -9.52 32.09 23.55
C GLU A 32 -10.36 32.29 24.83
N ARG A 33 -10.74 31.20 25.50
CA ARG A 33 -11.43 31.28 26.80
C ARG A 33 -10.51 31.73 27.93
N ALA A 34 -9.25 31.32 27.93
CA ALA A 34 -8.27 31.71 28.95
C ALA A 34 -8.11 33.23 29.04
N GLU A 35 -8.08 33.91 27.89
CA GLU A 35 -8.00 35.38 27.83
C GLU A 35 -9.21 36.10 28.46
N ARG A 36 -10.37 35.44 28.53
CA ARG A 36 -11.61 36.00 29.09
C ARG A 36 -11.92 35.56 30.52
N LEU A 37 -11.09 34.71 31.13
CA LEU A 37 -11.38 34.08 32.43
C LEU A 37 -10.47 34.61 33.54
N GLN A 38 -11.08 35.03 34.65
CA GLN A 38 -10.38 35.47 35.86
C GLN A 38 -9.41 34.38 36.38
N TRP A 39 -8.31 34.84 37.01
CA TRP A 39 -7.06 34.17 37.36
C TRP A 39 -7.14 32.82 38.13
N GLY A 40 -8.33 32.32 38.48
CA GLY A 40 -8.54 31.08 39.25
C GLY A 40 -9.04 29.86 38.48
N ARG A 41 -9.33 29.94 37.17
CA ARG A 41 -9.92 28.82 36.38
C ARG A 41 -8.97 28.14 35.38
N TRP A 42 -7.68 28.46 35.43
CA TRP A 42 -6.63 27.82 34.62
C TRP A 42 -6.56 26.28 34.73
N PRO A 43 -6.81 25.63 35.89
CA PRO A 43 -6.77 24.16 35.98
C PRO A 43 -7.79 23.46 35.07
N THR A 44 -8.97 24.06 34.88
CA THR A 44 -10.02 23.51 34.02
C THR A 44 -9.67 23.59 32.53
N LEU A 45 -8.83 24.57 32.17
CA LEU A 45 -8.30 24.73 30.81
C LEU A 45 -7.06 23.86 30.56
N LEU A 46 -6.26 23.57 31.58
CA LEU A 46 -5.10 22.67 31.47
C LEU A 46 -5.51 21.20 31.38
N LEU A 47 -6.61 20.80 32.02
CA LEU A 47 -7.10 19.42 32.01
C LEU A 47 -7.24 18.82 30.59
N PRO A 48 -7.90 19.46 29.61
CA PRO A 48 -7.97 18.92 28.24
C PRO A 48 -6.61 18.85 27.54
N PHE A 49 -5.69 19.78 27.79
CA PHE A 49 -4.32 19.71 27.25
C PHE A 49 -3.56 18.53 27.83
N VAL A 50 -3.66 18.33 29.14
CA VAL A 50 -3.05 17.19 29.84
C VAL A 50 -3.61 15.89 29.27
N ILE A 51 -4.93 15.77 29.12
CA ILE A 51 -5.56 14.60 28.49
C ILE A 51 -5.04 14.39 27.07
N ALA A 52 -4.96 15.44 26.25
CA ALA A 52 -4.45 15.34 24.88
C ALA A 52 -2.98 14.88 24.84
N ILE A 53 -2.12 15.43 25.70
CA ILE A 53 -0.71 15.05 25.81
C ILE A 53 -0.56 13.58 26.23
N PHE A 54 -1.36 13.12 27.20
CA PHE A 54 -1.31 11.72 27.66
C PHE A 54 -1.94 10.74 26.66
N ALA A 55 -2.97 11.16 25.91
CA ALA A 55 -3.60 10.31 24.90
C ALA A 55 -2.78 10.24 23.60
N TRP A 56 -1.99 11.28 23.28
CA TRP A 56 -1.25 11.39 22.02
C TRP A 56 -0.38 10.17 21.69
N PRO A 57 0.43 9.59 22.62
CA PRO A 57 1.23 8.40 22.32
C PRO A 57 0.40 7.20 21.86
N ALA A 58 -0.74 6.95 22.53
CA ALA A 58 -1.64 5.85 22.17
C ALA A 58 -2.28 6.09 20.80
N HIS A 59 -2.72 7.32 20.51
CA HIS A 59 -3.26 7.70 19.20
C HIS A 59 -2.22 7.58 18.08
N TYR A 60 -1.01 8.06 18.33
CA TYR A 60 0.10 7.94 17.40
C TYR A 60 0.40 6.48 17.08
N GLN A 61 0.46 5.63 18.11
CA GLN A 61 0.70 4.21 17.94
C GLN A 61 -0.44 3.52 17.17
N ALA A 62 -1.70 3.83 17.48
CA ALA A 62 -2.85 3.29 16.77
C ALA A 62 -2.84 3.68 15.28
N TRP A 63 -2.53 4.95 14.97
CA TRP A 63 -2.42 5.42 13.59
C TRP A 63 -1.27 4.76 12.84
N PHE A 64 -0.10 4.64 13.48
CA PHE A 64 1.04 3.89 12.94
C PHE A 64 0.66 2.45 12.61
N TRP A 65 -0.03 1.76 13.52
CA TRP A 65 -0.52 0.39 13.28
C TRP A 65 -1.48 0.32 12.10
N CYS A 66 -2.47 1.22 12.04
CA CYS A 66 -3.42 1.26 10.93
C CYS A 66 -2.73 1.47 9.58
N LYS A 67 -1.72 2.36 9.55
CA LYS A 67 -0.98 2.66 8.32
C LYS A 67 -0.05 1.52 7.92
N ASN A 68 0.60 0.88 8.88
CA ASN A 68 1.35 -0.33 8.63
C ASN A 68 0.45 -1.45 8.06
N ALA A 69 -0.74 -1.66 8.64
CA ALA A 69 -1.71 -2.63 8.15
C ALA A 69 -2.19 -2.29 6.74
N GLN A 70 -2.47 -1.01 6.45
CA GLN A 70 -2.84 -0.55 5.13
C GLN A 70 -1.77 -0.88 4.08
N ILE A 71 -0.49 -0.60 4.36
CA ILE A 71 0.62 -0.92 3.43
C ILE A 71 0.66 -2.43 3.14
N LEU A 72 0.47 -3.27 4.17
CA LEU A 72 0.45 -4.72 4.00
C LEU A 72 -0.74 -5.16 3.14
N HIS A 73 -1.93 -4.62 3.40
CA HIS A 73 -3.12 -4.89 2.59
C HIS A 73 -2.96 -4.45 1.14
N ASP A 74 -2.35 -3.29 0.87
CA ASP A 74 -2.09 -2.81 -0.50
C ASP A 74 -1.15 -3.76 -1.26
N LYS A 75 -0.14 -4.34 -0.57
CA LYS A 75 0.75 -5.36 -1.15
C LYS A 75 0.00 -6.66 -1.47
N ASP A 76 -0.83 -7.12 -0.55
CA ASP A 76 -1.62 -8.35 -0.73
C ASP A 76 -2.65 -8.19 -1.84
N ALA A 77 -3.31 -7.02 -1.92
CA ALA A 77 -4.19 -6.66 -3.02
C ALA A 77 -3.47 -6.68 -4.37
N THR A 78 -2.22 -6.21 -4.41
CA THR A 78 -1.41 -6.24 -5.64
C THR A 78 -1.08 -7.67 -6.06
N ALA A 79 -0.82 -8.59 -5.11
CA ALA A 79 -0.67 -10.01 -5.42
C ALA A 79 -1.96 -10.59 -6.03
N LEU A 80 -3.11 -10.29 -5.44
CA LEU A 80 -4.43 -10.74 -5.93
C LEU A 80 -4.76 -10.23 -7.34
N ILE A 81 -4.46 -8.96 -7.65
CA ILE A 81 -4.63 -8.38 -9.00
C ILE A 81 -3.85 -9.19 -10.04
N ASN A 82 -2.62 -9.57 -9.71
CA ASN A 82 -1.78 -10.39 -10.58
C ASN A 82 -2.19 -11.87 -10.59
N GLY A 83 -3.08 -12.29 -9.69
CA GLY A 83 -3.40 -13.69 -9.46
C GLY A 83 -2.23 -14.46 -8.86
N ALA A 84 -1.30 -13.81 -8.18
CA ALA A 84 -0.14 -14.44 -7.57
C ALA A 84 -0.41 -14.75 -6.08
N VAL A 85 0.00 -15.92 -5.63
CA VAL A 85 0.00 -16.32 -4.23
C VAL A 85 1.40 -16.75 -3.80
N GLU A 86 1.91 -16.10 -2.76
CA GLU A 86 3.23 -16.38 -2.22
C GLU A 86 3.21 -17.68 -1.41
N THR A 87 3.86 -18.73 -1.91
CA THR A 87 3.85 -20.08 -1.32
C THR A 87 4.45 -20.12 0.09
N GLN A 88 5.46 -19.30 0.37
CA GLN A 88 6.02 -19.18 1.72
C GLN A 88 4.98 -18.74 2.74
N ARG A 89 4.04 -17.86 2.37
CA ARG A 89 2.99 -17.43 3.29
C ARG A 89 2.02 -18.55 3.61
N MET A 90 1.64 -19.38 2.63
CA MET A 90 0.77 -20.54 2.88
C MET A 90 1.40 -21.53 3.87
N GLN A 91 2.73 -21.71 3.83
CA GLN A 91 3.44 -22.61 4.74
C GLN A 91 3.46 -22.09 6.19
N ILE A 92 3.34 -20.77 6.38
CA ILE A 92 3.36 -20.12 7.70
C ILE A 92 1.96 -20.08 8.34
N VAL A 93 0.88 -20.30 7.56
CA VAL A 93 -0.50 -20.28 8.08
C VAL A 93 -0.73 -21.50 8.98
N PRO A 94 -1.04 -21.30 10.29
CA PRO A 94 -1.35 -22.41 11.18
C PRO A 94 -2.54 -23.23 10.66
N PRO A 95 -2.58 -24.55 10.90
CA PRO A 95 -3.62 -25.44 10.34
C PRO A 95 -5.05 -24.95 10.59
N GLN A 96 -5.32 -24.40 11.77
CA GLN A 96 -6.63 -23.86 12.17
C GLN A 96 -7.11 -22.65 11.35
N PHE A 97 -6.22 -21.99 10.60
CA PHE A 97 -6.54 -20.83 9.76
C PHE A 97 -6.48 -21.14 8.26
N LYS A 98 -6.14 -22.38 7.88
CA LYS A 98 -6.09 -22.78 6.46
C LYS A 98 -7.44 -22.63 5.78
N GLN A 99 -8.51 -23.11 6.42
CA GLN A 99 -9.86 -22.99 5.88
C GLN A 99 -10.28 -21.52 5.69
N ILE A 100 -9.99 -20.65 6.67
CA ILE A 100 -10.27 -19.21 6.56
C ILE A 100 -9.48 -18.57 5.42
N PHE A 101 -8.25 -19.03 5.17
CA PHE A 101 -7.43 -18.55 4.07
C PHE A 101 -7.99 -19.00 2.71
N GLU A 102 -8.40 -20.27 2.59
CA GLU A 102 -9.05 -20.82 1.39
C GLU A 102 -10.38 -20.09 1.10
N ASP A 103 -11.22 -19.89 2.10
CA ASP A 103 -12.48 -19.13 1.96
C ASP A 103 -12.23 -17.70 1.46
N ARG A 104 -11.16 -17.05 1.94
CA ARG A 104 -10.77 -15.71 1.48
C ARG A 104 -10.24 -15.70 0.06
N LEU A 105 -9.50 -16.72 -0.36
CA LEU A 105 -9.07 -16.86 -1.74
C LEU A 105 -10.27 -17.06 -2.69
N HIS A 106 -11.25 -17.86 -2.26
CA HIS A 106 -12.51 -18.04 -3.00
C HIS A 106 -13.28 -16.72 -3.10
N LEU A 107 -13.44 -15.98 -2.00
CA LEU A 107 -14.07 -14.66 -2.03
C LEU A 107 -13.32 -13.69 -2.96
N ALA A 108 -11.99 -13.70 -2.93
CA ALA A 108 -11.18 -12.86 -3.79
C ALA A 108 -11.38 -13.18 -5.28
N SER A 109 -11.55 -14.46 -5.65
CA SER A 109 -11.83 -14.86 -7.04
C SER A 109 -13.22 -14.39 -7.49
N GLU A 110 -14.23 -14.48 -6.62
CA GLU A 110 -15.57 -13.94 -6.90
C GLU A 110 -15.55 -12.40 -7.08
N LEU A 111 -14.85 -11.68 -6.19
CA LEU A 111 -14.69 -10.23 -6.31
C LEU A 111 -13.96 -9.85 -7.60
N ARG A 112 -12.95 -10.64 -8.00
CA ARG A 112 -12.23 -10.46 -9.27
C ARG A 112 -13.16 -10.62 -10.46
N ALA A 113 -13.91 -11.72 -10.52
CA ALA A 113 -14.84 -12.02 -11.60
C ALA A 113 -15.90 -10.92 -11.78
N ARG A 114 -16.31 -10.27 -10.67
CA ARG A 114 -17.30 -9.19 -10.66
C ARG A 114 -16.71 -7.78 -10.76
N ARG A 115 -15.38 -7.64 -10.86
CA ARG A 115 -14.66 -6.35 -10.85
C ARG A 115 -15.01 -5.46 -9.64
N LEU A 116 -15.00 -6.04 -8.44
CA LEU A 116 -15.31 -5.33 -7.20
C LEU A 116 -14.05 -4.99 -6.40
N ASP A 117 -14.15 -3.99 -5.52
CA ASP A 117 -13.08 -3.54 -4.60
C ASP A 117 -11.75 -3.26 -5.33
N VAL A 118 -10.68 -4.01 -5.02
CA VAL A 118 -9.34 -3.81 -5.59
C VAL A 118 -9.26 -4.08 -7.09
N PHE A 119 -10.26 -4.78 -7.65
CA PHE A 119 -10.35 -5.13 -9.08
C PHE A 119 -11.19 -4.14 -9.90
N ALA A 120 -11.83 -3.16 -9.25
CA ALA A 120 -12.72 -2.20 -9.92
C ALA A 120 -11.99 -1.34 -10.97
N ALA A 121 -10.69 -1.10 -10.78
CA ALA A 121 -9.87 -0.36 -11.72
C ALA A 121 -9.51 -1.17 -12.99
N GLY A 122 -9.79 -2.48 -13.05
CA GLY A 122 -9.54 -3.30 -14.23
C GLY A 122 -8.07 -3.61 -14.51
N LEU A 123 -7.16 -3.40 -13.55
CA LEU A 123 -5.71 -3.62 -13.74
C LEU A 123 -5.38 -5.08 -14.11
N GLN A 124 -6.18 -6.03 -13.61
CA GLN A 124 -6.06 -7.44 -13.93
C GLN A 124 -6.28 -7.75 -15.41
N ASP A 125 -7.02 -6.91 -16.13
CA ASP A 125 -7.37 -7.13 -17.53
C ASP A 125 -6.22 -6.75 -18.48
N TRP A 126 -5.20 -6.05 -17.98
CA TRP A 126 -4.03 -5.67 -18.78
C TRP A 126 -3.03 -6.82 -18.93
N ILE A 127 -3.03 -7.75 -17.96
CA ILE A 127 -2.05 -8.84 -17.89
C ILE A 127 -2.27 -9.81 -19.04
N GLY A 128 -1.21 -10.09 -19.80
CA GLY A 128 -1.22 -10.93 -20.99
C GLY A 128 -1.48 -10.17 -22.30
N LEU A 129 -1.86 -8.89 -22.24
CA LEU A 129 -2.02 -8.04 -23.42
C LEU A 129 -0.72 -7.34 -23.78
N ARG A 130 -0.61 -6.86 -25.02
CA ARG A 130 0.52 -6.00 -25.43
C ARG A 130 0.32 -4.59 -24.91
N GLU A 131 1.42 -3.93 -24.58
CA GLU A 131 1.43 -2.52 -24.17
C GLU A 131 0.72 -1.63 -25.21
N ALA A 132 0.93 -1.89 -26.50
CA ALA A 132 0.29 -1.16 -27.59
C ALA A 132 -1.24 -1.31 -27.61
N ASP A 133 -1.78 -2.46 -27.20
CA ASP A 133 -3.22 -2.70 -27.18
C ASP A 133 -3.89 -2.00 -25.99
N VAL A 134 -3.19 -1.89 -24.87
CA VAL A 134 -3.70 -1.27 -23.64
C VAL A 134 -3.52 0.24 -23.66
N PHE A 135 -2.33 0.73 -24.02
CA PHE A 135 -1.98 2.16 -23.94
C PHE A 135 -2.09 2.86 -25.29
N GLY A 136 -1.97 2.16 -26.41
CA GLY A 136 -2.02 2.75 -27.75
C GLY A 136 -0.89 3.77 -27.94
N ALA A 137 -1.22 4.96 -28.44
CA ALA A 137 -0.26 6.05 -28.59
C ALA A 137 -0.05 6.88 -27.30
N ARG A 138 -0.62 6.48 -26.15
CA ARG A 138 -0.53 7.22 -24.89
C ARG A 138 0.79 6.94 -24.19
N HIS A 139 1.82 7.62 -24.66
CA HIS A 139 3.16 7.58 -24.09
C HIS A 139 3.60 8.97 -23.65
N ARG A 140 4.43 9.03 -22.62
CA ARG A 140 4.97 10.28 -22.11
C ARG A 140 6.34 10.07 -21.48
N THR A 141 7.25 10.99 -21.75
CA THR A 141 8.52 11.11 -21.02
C THR A 141 8.24 11.62 -19.61
N GLU A 142 8.57 10.82 -18.58
CA GLU A 142 8.29 11.13 -17.16
C GLU A 142 9.56 11.26 -16.30
N GLU A 143 10.75 11.10 -16.89
CA GLU A 143 12.03 10.98 -16.19
C GLU A 143 11.97 9.90 -15.10
N LEU A 144 11.45 8.72 -15.47
CA LEU A 144 11.32 7.61 -14.55
C LEU A 144 12.71 7.04 -14.21
N HIS A 145 13.03 7.03 -12.93
CA HIS A 145 14.26 6.49 -12.37
C HIS A 145 13.97 5.56 -11.20
N GLY A 146 14.85 4.58 -10.98
CA GLY A 146 14.68 3.65 -9.88
C GLY A 146 15.52 2.39 -10.00
N GLN A 147 15.24 1.46 -9.09
CA GLN A 147 15.86 0.15 -9.06
C GLN A 147 14.87 -0.87 -8.52
N CYS A 148 14.90 -2.08 -9.06
CA CYS A 148 14.05 -3.16 -8.60
C CYS A 148 14.70 -4.51 -8.85
N SER A 149 14.32 -5.48 -8.04
CA SER A 149 14.79 -6.85 -8.17
C SER A 149 13.67 -7.83 -7.87
N ILE A 150 13.84 -9.06 -8.34
CA ILE A 150 13.05 -10.19 -7.89
C ILE A 150 13.51 -10.53 -6.47
N ASP A 151 12.58 -10.61 -5.53
CA ASP A 151 12.89 -10.85 -4.12
C ASP A 151 12.17 -12.07 -3.51
N ALA A 152 11.19 -12.63 -4.23
CA ALA A 152 10.53 -13.87 -3.86
C ALA A 152 9.93 -14.57 -5.09
N LEU A 153 9.80 -15.90 -5.00
CA LEU A 153 9.09 -16.72 -5.98
C LEU A 153 7.80 -17.25 -5.36
N GLY A 154 6.80 -17.45 -6.20
CA GLY A 154 5.47 -17.94 -5.82
C GLY A 154 4.80 -18.65 -6.98
N HIS A 155 3.49 -18.88 -6.84
CA HIS A 155 2.68 -19.49 -7.89
C HIS A 155 1.45 -18.64 -8.14
N CYS A 156 0.97 -18.65 -9.37
CA CYS A 156 -0.28 -18.06 -9.74
C CYS A 156 -1.45 -18.93 -9.26
N ASP A 157 -2.66 -18.37 -9.28
CA ASP A 157 -3.93 -19.04 -9.03
C ASP A 157 -4.13 -20.29 -9.90
N ASN A 158 -3.62 -20.26 -11.13
CA ASN A 158 -3.63 -21.39 -12.06
C ASN A 158 -2.43 -22.36 -11.91
N GLY A 159 -1.57 -22.17 -10.91
CA GLY A 159 -0.39 -23.00 -10.66
C GLY A 159 0.86 -22.63 -11.47
N ALA A 160 0.79 -21.64 -12.36
CA ALA A 160 1.95 -21.18 -13.12
C ALA A 160 2.99 -20.46 -12.22
N PRO A 161 4.28 -20.42 -12.58
CA PRO A 161 5.28 -19.72 -11.78
C PRO A 161 5.00 -18.22 -11.70
N ALA A 162 5.23 -17.64 -10.52
CA ALA A 162 5.15 -16.20 -10.29
C ALA A 162 6.43 -15.69 -9.63
N ALA A 163 6.83 -14.46 -9.93
CA ALA A 163 7.93 -13.80 -9.24
C ALA A 163 7.46 -12.46 -8.65
N ARG A 164 7.78 -12.21 -7.39
CA ARG A 164 7.55 -10.91 -6.75
C ARG A 164 8.70 -9.97 -7.13
N VAL A 165 8.34 -8.78 -7.57
CA VAL A 165 9.26 -7.70 -7.87
C VAL A 165 9.04 -6.59 -6.86
N SER A 166 10.12 -6.21 -6.17
CA SER A 166 10.11 -5.12 -5.20
C SER A 166 11.17 -4.09 -5.60
N GLY A 167 10.88 -2.81 -5.40
CA GLY A 167 11.81 -1.76 -5.78
C GLY A 167 11.35 -0.37 -5.41
N GLN A 168 12.10 0.60 -5.90
CA GLN A 168 11.77 2.02 -5.80
C GLN A 168 11.71 2.61 -7.19
N ALA A 169 10.74 3.49 -7.40
CA ALA A 169 10.55 4.22 -8.63
C ALA A 169 10.18 5.67 -8.28
N PHE A 170 10.74 6.60 -9.04
CA PHE A 170 10.55 8.03 -8.89
C PHE A 170 10.44 8.64 -10.29
N LYS A 171 9.54 9.59 -10.48
CA LYS A 171 9.46 10.45 -11.66
C LYS A 171 10.13 11.80 -11.37
N HIS A 172 10.02 12.73 -12.32
CA HIS A 172 10.36 14.14 -12.11
C HIS A 172 9.89 14.68 -10.75
N GLU A 173 10.69 15.57 -10.16
CA GLU A 173 10.48 16.18 -8.83
C GLU A 173 10.32 15.17 -7.66
N GLN A 174 10.85 13.94 -7.80
CA GLN A 174 10.76 12.87 -6.80
C GLN A 174 9.32 12.40 -6.52
N SER A 175 8.39 12.64 -7.45
CA SER A 175 7.04 12.10 -7.35
C SER A 175 7.07 10.57 -7.52
N ILE A 176 6.27 9.85 -6.72
CA ILE A 176 6.25 8.38 -6.75
C ILE A 176 5.15 7.93 -7.72
N PRO A 177 5.44 7.14 -8.77
CA PRO A 177 4.43 6.59 -9.65
C PRO A 177 3.46 5.71 -8.88
N TRP A 178 2.18 5.77 -9.18
CA TRP A 178 1.18 5.01 -8.44
C TRP A 178 0.99 3.60 -8.99
N THR A 179 0.82 3.50 -10.29
CA THR A 179 0.59 2.28 -11.06
C THR A 179 1.79 2.07 -11.95
N LEU A 180 2.34 0.87 -11.88
CA LEU A 180 3.48 0.45 -12.67
C LEU A 180 3.06 -0.82 -13.40
N VAL A 181 3.54 -1.02 -14.62
CA VAL A 181 3.41 -2.29 -15.35
C VAL A 181 4.76 -2.95 -15.48
N ILE A 182 4.77 -4.27 -15.38
CA ILE A 182 5.95 -5.11 -15.59
C ILE A 182 5.76 -5.81 -16.92
N THR A 183 6.67 -5.58 -17.85
CA THR A 183 6.57 -6.09 -19.21
C THR A 183 7.80 -6.89 -19.61
N ASP A 184 7.61 -7.83 -20.53
CA ASP A 184 8.73 -8.52 -21.18
C ASP A 184 9.28 -7.69 -22.35
N LEU A 185 10.41 -8.11 -22.91
CA LEU A 185 11.03 -7.42 -24.06
C LEU A 185 10.16 -7.44 -25.34
N ASN A 186 9.12 -8.28 -25.41
CA ASN A 186 8.18 -8.30 -26.53
C ASN A 186 7.03 -7.29 -26.34
N GLY A 187 7.05 -6.53 -25.24
CA GLY A 187 6.02 -5.55 -24.89
C GLY A 187 4.73 -6.21 -24.40
N VAL A 188 4.78 -7.45 -23.91
CA VAL A 188 3.62 -8.09 -23.25
C VAL A 188 3.64 -7.71 -21.78
N ILE A 189 2.51 -7.26 -21.26
CA ILE A 189 2.34 -6.96 -19.84
C ILE A 189 2.27 -8.29 -19.10
N ARG A 190 3.32 -8.59 -18.33
CA ARG A 190 3.41 -9.80 -17.50
C ARG A 190 2.92 -9.57 -16.08
N GLY A 191 2.71 -8.32 -15.69
CA GLY A 191 2.22 -8.01 -14.37
C GLY A 191 2.01 -6.52 -14.11
N VAL A 192 1.49 -6.23 -12.94
CA VAL A 192 1.24 -4.88 -12.43
C VAL A 192 1.91 -4.73 -11.06
N ALA A 193 2.53 -3.58 -10.86
CA ALA A 193 3.13 -3.14 -9.61
C ALA A 193 2.41 -1.90 -9.09
N ARG A 194 2.39 -1.73 -7.77
CA ARG A 194 1.82 -0.55 -7.12
C ARG A 194 2.74 -0.03 -6.04
N SER A 195 2.88 1.29 -6.00
CA SER A 195 3.63 1.95 -4.94
C SER A 195 2.84 2.06 -3.65
N ALA A 196 3.54 1.99 -2.52
CA ALA A 196 2.95 2.24 -1.23
C ALA A 196 2.41 3.68 -1.14
N ARG A 197 1.21 3.84 -0.58
CA ARG A 197 0.49 5.12 -0.49
C ARG A 197 1.03 6.03 0.61
N ILE A 198 2.32 6.34 0.60
CA ILE A 198 2.96 7.18 1.61
C ILE A 198 3.92 8.18 0.95
N SER A 199 3.63 9.46 1.16
CA SER A 199 4.54 10.54 0.81
C SER A 199 5.83 10.43 1.66
N PRO A 200 7.02 10.62 1.04
CA PRO A 200 8.29 10.68 1.76
C PRO A 200 8.29 11.72 2.88
N PHE A 201 7.68 12.89 2.65
CA PHE A 201 7.54 13.94 3.65
C PHE A 201 6.72 13.47 4.85
N VAL A 202 5.57 12.84 4.61
CA VAL A 202 4.71 12.32 5.69
C VAL A 202 5.44 11.24 6.49
N ASN A 203 6.17 10.35 5.81
CA ASN A 203 6.96 9.33 6.50
C ASN A 203 8.08 9.93 7.37
N ARG A 204 8.81 10.91 6.85
CA ARG A 204 9.87 11.57 7.60
C ARG A 204 9.32 12.33 8.82
N THR A 205 8.32 13.18 8.60
CA THR A 205 7.80 14.11 9.61
C THR A 205 6.99 13.40 10.68
N PHE A 206 6.11 12.47 10.29
CA PHE A 206 5.19 11.84 11.23
C PHE A 206 5.64 10.44 11.64
N TYR A 207 6.24 9.66 10.75
CA TYR A 207 6.62 8.27 11.07
C TYR A 207 8.10 8.08 11.37
N GLN A 208 8.87 9.18 11.49
CA GLN A 208 10.30 9.14 11.78
C GLN A 208 11.05 8.19 10.83
N SER A 209 10.63 8.16 9.57
CA SER A 209 11.19 7.28 8.53
C SER A 209 11.05 5.76 8.79
N LYS A 210 10.21 5.34 9.76
CA LYS A 210 10.00 3.91 10.08
C LYS A 210 9.38 3.11 8.93
N PHE A 211 8.74 3.77 7.97
CA PHE A 211 8.24 3.11 6.76
C PHE A 211 9.18 3.20 5.57
N THR A 212 10.38 3.80 5.69
CA THR A 212 11.26 4.01 4.52
C THR A 212 11.61 2.70 3.80
N ALA A 213 11.92 1.63 4.54
CA ALA A 213 12.14 0.30 3.96
C ALA A 213 10.89 -0.32 3.29
N LYS A 214 9.72 0.27 3.52
CA LYS A 214 8.42 -0.14 2.95
C LYS A 214 7.90 0.87 1.92
N ILE A 215 8.60 1.99 1.71
CA ILE A 215 8.31 2.97 0.66
C ILE A 215 9.03 2.51 -0.59
N GLY A 216 8.23 2.19 -1.59
CA GLY A 216 8.61 1.55 -2.82
C GLY A 216 7.38 0.93 -3.46
N PHE A 217 7.59 0.21 -4.55
CA PHE A 217 6.54 -0.57 -5.18
C PHE A 217 6.74 -2.06 -4.92
N VAL A 218 5.62 -2.77 -4.96
CA VAL A 218 5.59 -4.22 -5.04
C VAL A 218 4.70 -4.59 -6.22
N GLY A 219 5.16 -5.52 -7.04
CA GLY A 219 4.38 -6.14 -8.10
C GLY A 219 4.73 -7.60 -8.26
N TYR A 220 4.09 -8.24 -9.23
CA TYR A 220 4.29 -9.65 -9.50
C TYR A 220 4.33 -9.89 -11.00
N ILE A 221 5.28 -10.70 -11.45
CA ILE A 221 5.35 -11.24 -12.81
C ILE A 221 4.54 -12.54 -12.81
N ARG A 222 3.50 -12.59 -13.62
CA ARG A 222 2.71 -13.79 -13.94
C ARG A 222 3.43 -14.60 -15.01
N ASP A 223 3.35 -15.92 -14.92
CA ASP A 223 4.00 -16.86 -15.84
C ASP A 223 5.51 -16.59 -15.95
N TYR A 224 6.16 -16.42 -14.80
CA TYR A 224 7.56 -16.03 -14.72
C TYR A 224 8.49 -17.07 -15.37
N ASN A 225 9.27 -16.61 -16.33
CA ASN A 225 10.36 -17.35 -16.95
C ASN A 225 11.71 -16.63 -16.66
N PRO A 226 12.69 -17.29 -16.02
CA PRO A 226 13.99 -16.70 -15.70
C PRO A 226 14.87 -16.38 -16.92
N GLU A 227 14.57 -16.94 -18.10
CA GLU A 227 15.30 -16.66 -19.34
C GLU A 227 14.87 -15.35 -20.00
N LEU A 228 13.70 -14.84 -19.64
CA LEU A 228 13.18 -13.57 -20.14
C LEU A 228 13.71 -12.42 -19.28
N ARG A 229 13.96 -11.28 -19.93
CA ARG A 229 14.21 -10.01 -19.24
C ARG A 229 12.91 -9.23 -19.10
N TYR A 230 12.77 -8.59 -17.95
CA TYR A 230 11.60 -7.78 -17.62
C TYR A 230 12.00 -6.34 -17.33
N VAL A 231 11.07 -5.44 -17.61
CA VAL A 231 11.21 -4.01 -17.29
C VAL A 231 9.95 -3.50 -16.59
N VAL A 232 10.14 -2.45 -15.80
CA VAL A 232 9.06 -1.74 -15.10
C VAL A 232 8.88 -0.36 -15.72
N ARG A 233 7.63 -0.01 -16.01
CA ARG A 233 7.24 1.30 -16.56
C ARG A 233 6.12 1.89 -15.73
N SER A 234 6.08 3.21 -15.64
CA SER A 234 4.95 3.92 -15.04
C SER A 234 3.75 3.89 -15.99
N ALA A 235 2.57 3.63 -15.45
CA ALA A 235 1.31 3.50 -16.19
C ALA A 235 0.20 4.40 -15.59
N ASP A 236 0.61 5.51 -14.97
CA ASP A 236 -0.33 6.43 -14.32
C ASP A 236 -1.25 7.09 -15.35
N ASN A 237 -2.52 7.27 -14.97
CA ASN A 237 -3.54 7.89 -15.81
C ASN A 237 -3.70 7.23 -17.19
N LEU A 238 -3.42 5.92 -17.30
CA LEU A 238 -3.46 5.15 -18.55
C LEU A 238 -2.46 5.67 -19.62
N THR A 239 -1.36 6.26 -19.17
CA THR A 239 -0.25 6.71 -20.01
C THR A 239 1.01 5.97 -19.60
N LEU A 240 1.73 5.43 -20.57
CA LEU A 240 2.94 4.64 -20.32
C LEU A 240 4.18 5.54 -20.38
N SER A 241 5.07 5.44 -19.39
CA SER A 241 6.34 6.17 -19.41
C SER A 241 7.26 5.66 -20.52
N ASP A 242 7.96 6.54 -21.22
CA ASP A 242 8.95 6.14 -22.24
C ASP A 242 10.15 5.43 -21.60
N GLU A 243 10.52 5.86 -20.40
CA GLU A 243 11.63 5.31 -19.64
C GLU A 243 11.25 4.00 -18.96
N VAL A 244 12.26 3.16 -18.77
CA VAL A 244 12.15 1.81 -18.22
C VAL A 244 13.10 1.61 -17.06
N ILE A 245 12.66 0.89 -16.03
CA ILE A 245 13.51 0.39 -14.95
C ILE A 245 13.74 -1.10 -15.17
N PRO A 246 14.97 -1.57 -15.41
CA PRO A 246 15.22 -3.00 -15.60
C PRO A 246 15.00 -3.78 -14.29
N VAL A 247 14.38 -4.95 -14.40
CA VAL A 247 14.22 -5.89 -13.28
C VAL A 247 15.50 -6.71 -13.13
N GLN A 248 16.12 -6.65 -11.95
CA GLN A 248 17.30 -7.45 -11.62
C GLN A 248 16.89 -8.83 -11.08
N HIS A 249 17.65 -9.87 -11.43
CA HIS A 249 17.48 -11.24 -10.95
C HIS A 249 18.33 -11.51 -9.71
#